data_AF-A0A5N5JEA2-F1
#
_entry.id   AF-A0A5N5JEA2-F1
#
_cell.length_a   1.000
_cell.length_b   1.000
_cell.length_c   1.000
_cell.angle_alpha   90.00
_cell.angle_beta   90.00
_cell.angle_gamma   90.00
#
_symmetry.space_group_name_H-M   'P 1'
#
loop_
_entity.id
_entity.type
_entity.pdbx_description
1 polymer ?
#
loop_
_entity_poly.entity_id
_entity_poly.type
_entity_poly.pdbx_seq_one_letter_code
_entity_poly.pdbx_strand_id
1 'polypeptide(L)' 'QKDMVESHQQLGQAQSILTLEALKNLGKQLVDLADVLERHGLVDYEMGLWEERIVDILEECCDLYEQANANTSSSS' A
#
# COMPACT_ATOMS: atom_id res chain seq x y z
N GLN A 1 -4.25 26.49 25.42
CA GLN A 1 -4.44 25.85 24.10
C GLN A 1 -3.09 25.79 23.40
N LYS A 2 -2.22 24.87 23.78
CA LYS A 2 -0.95 24.61 23.08
C LYS A 2 -0.51 23.16 23.32
N ASP A 3 -1.45 22.22 23.25
CA ASP A 3 -1.19 20.79 23.50
C ASP A 3 -1.61 19.88 22.33
N MET A 4 -2.18 20.44 21.26
CA MET A 4 -2.53 19.65 20.06
C MET A 4 -1.43 19.65 18.99
N VAL A 5 -0.36 20.42 19.16
CA VAL A 5 0.74 20.48 18.17
C VAL A 5 1.86 19.49 18.51
N GLU A 6 2.00 19.10 19.78
CA GLU A 6 3.10 18.25 20.25
C GLU A 6 2.90 16.76 19.93
N SER A 7 1.66 16.30 19.80
CA SER A 7 1.36 14.91 19.41
C SER A 7 1.72 14.59 17.94
N HIS A 8 1.95 15.62 17.10
CA HIS A 8 2.38 15.41 15.71
C HIS A 8 3.91 15.28 15.59
N GLN A 9 4.66 15.66 16.63
CA GLN A 9 6.12 15.64 16.63
C GLN A 9 6.69 14.28 17.07
N GLN A 10 5.85 13.43 17.67
CA GLN A 10 6.17 12.06 18.10
C GLN A 10 5.68 10.98 17.13
N LEU A 11 5.32 11.32 15.88
CA LEU A 11 5.41 10.36 14.77
C LEU A 11 6.89 10.18 14.39
N GLY A 12 7.71 9.86 15.38
CA GLY A 12 9.11 9.50 15.20
C GLY A 12 9.14 8.18 14.44
N GLN A 13 9.54 8.25 13.17
CA GLN A 13 9.53 7.15 12.20
C GLN A 13 8.15 6.48 12.11
N ALA A 14 7.41 6.74 11.03
CA ALA A 14 6.28 5.90 10.65
C ALA A 14 6.79 4.44 10.50
N GLN A 15 6.75 3.67 11.59
CA GLN A 15 7.03 2.25 11.56
C GLN A 15 5.92 1.64 10.73
N SER A 16 6.26 1.33 9.48
CA SER A 16 5.31 0.74 8.55
C SER A 16 4.70 -0.50 9.19
N ILE A 17 3.36 -0.55 9.23
CA ILE A 17 2.59 -1.69 9.77
C ILE A 17 2.88 -2.97 8.96
N LEU A 18 3.28 -2.81 7.70
CA LEU A 18 3.62 -3.90 6.78
C LEU A 18 5.05 -3.74 6.26
N THR A 19 5.76 -4.86 6.12
CA THR A 19 7.03 -4.87 5.38
C THR A 19 6.78 -4.78 3.88
N LEU A 20 7.77 -4.33 3.11
CA LEU A 20 7.69 -4.33 1.64
C LEU A 20 7.36 -5.72 1.07
N GLU A 21 7.93 -6.77 1.64
CA GLU A 21 7.64 -8.16 1.26
C GLU A 21 6.18 -8.53 1.54
N ALA A 22 5.65 -8.15 2.71
CA ALA A 22 4.26 -8.38 3.06
C ALA A 22 3.31 -7.61 2.11
N LEU A 23 3.67 -6.39 1.72
CA LEU A 23 2.92 -5.58 0.75
C LEU A 23 2.89 -6.24 -0.64
N LYS A 24 4.05 -6.70 -1.14
CA LYS A 24 4.14 -7.43 -2.42
C LYS A 24 3.33 -8.73 -2.39
N ASN A 25 3.40 -9.46 -1.27
CA ASN A 25 2.62 -10.69 -1.09
C ASN A 25 1.11 -10.44 -1.00
N LEU A 26 0.69 -9.32 -0.40
CA LEU A 26 -0.71 -8.90 -0.38
C LEU A 26 -1.22 -8.62 -1.80
N GLY A 27 -0.44 -7.89 -2.60
CA GLY A 27 -0.80 -7.59 -3.98
C GLY A 27 -0.98 -8.84 -4.82
N LYS A 28 -0.06 -9.80 -4.69
CA LYS A 28 -0.18 -11.10 -5.37
C LYS A 28 -1.48 -11.85 -4.99
N GLN A 29 -1.78 -11.94 -3.70
CA GLN A 29 -3.00 -12.63 -3.24
C GLN A 29 -4.27 -11.96 -3.75
N LEU A 30 -4.24 -10.63 -3.91
CA LEU A 30 -5.37 -9.85 -4.39
C LEU A 30 -5.63 -10.10 -5.88
N VAL A 31 -4.57 -10.19 -6.68
CA VAL A 31 -4.62 -10.63 -8.08
C VAL A 31 -5.15 -12.06 -8.18
N ASP A 32 -4.59 -13.01 -7.42
CA ASP A 32 -5.03 -14.40 -7.42
C ASP A 32 -6.52 -14.54 -7.06
N LEU A 33 -7.02 -13.69 -6.16
CA LEU A 33 -8.44 -13.64 -5.80
C LEU A 33 -9.31 -13.03 -6.91
N ALA A 34 -8.85 -11.96 -7.56
CA ALA A 34 -9.53 -11.33 -8.69
C ALA A 34 -9.73 -12.33 -9.84
N ASP A 35 -8.70 -13.11 -10.19
CA ASP A 35 -8.77 -14.20 -11.17
C ASP A 35 -9.81 -15.27 -10.83
N VAL A 36 -10.01 -15.59 -9.55
CA VAL A 36 -11.05 -16.52 -9.10
C VAL A 36 -12.42 -15.90 -9.29
N LEU A 37 -12.61 -14.65 -8.88
CA LEU A 37 -13.88 -13.94 -8.99
C LEU A 37 -14.30 -13.74 -10.45
N GLU A 38 -13.35 -13.41 -11.34
CA GLU A 38 -13.59 -13.25 -12.77
C GLU A 38 -14.13 -14.52 -13.42
N ARG A 39 -13.52 -15.67 -13.13
CA ARG A 39 -13.97 -16.97 -13.65
C ARG A 39 -15.39 -17.35 -13.24
N HIS A 40 -15.87 -16.80 -12.12
CA HIS A 40 -17.23 -17.02 -11.63
C HIS A 40 -18.21 -15.92 -12.06
N GLY A 41 -17.76 -14.91 -12.81
CA GLY A 41 -18.58 -13.77 -13.20
C GLY A 41 -18.97 -12.87 -12.02
N LEU A 42 -18.21 -12.91 -10.92
CA LEU A 42 -18.45 -12.15 -9.69
C LEU A 42 -17.78 -10.77 -9.69
N VAL A 43 -17.35 -10.29 -10.86
CA VAL A 43 -16.75 -8.96 -11.01
C VAL A 43 -17.86 -7.92 -11.02
N ASP A 44 -17.71 -6.87 -10.23
CA ASP A 44 -18.63 -5.74 -10.22
C ASP A 44 -18.37 -4.86 -11.44
N TYR A 45 -18.93 -5.26 -12.58
CA TYR A 45 -18.77 -4.58 -13.87
C TYR A 45 -19.37 -3.15 -13.85
N GLU A 46 -20.24 -2.83 -12.90
CA GLU A 46 -20.89 -1.52 -12.80
C GLU A 46 -20.04 -0.51 -12.00
N MET A 47 -19.40 -0.95 -10.92
CA MET A 47 -18.53 -0.10 -10.09
C MET A 47 -17.15 0.16 -10.68
N GLY A 48 -16.72 -0.65 -11.67
CA GLY A 48 -15.51 -0.36 -12.45
C GLY A 48 -14.23 -0.29 -11.60
N LEU A 49 -14.14 -1.10 -10.54
CA LEU A 49 -12.88 -1.38 -9.86
C LEU A 49 -12.24 -2.60 -10.54
N TRP A 50 -11.28 -2.32 -11.42
CA TRP A 50 -10.56 -3.34 -12.18
C TRP A 50 -9.29 -3.70 -11.42
N GLU A 51 -8.87 -4.95 -11.54
CA GLU A 51 -7.61 -5.45 -10.96
C GLU A 51 -6.44 -4.51 -11.27
N GLU A 52 -6.37 -4.00 -12.51
CA GLU A 52 -5.36 -3.04 -12.96
C GLU A 52 -5.21 -1.85 -12.01
N ARG A 53 -6.32 -1.22 -11.60
CA ARG A 53 -6.27 -0.05 -10.71
C ARG A 53 -5.79 -0.40 -9.31
N ILE A 54 -6.10 -1.60 -8.85
CA ILE A 54 -5.65 -2.11 -7.55
C ILE A 54 -4.15 -2.38 -7.60
N VAL A 55 -3.66 -2.99 -8.68
CA VAL A 55 -2.24 -3.25 -8.93
C VAL A 55 -1.47 -1.92 -9.00
N ASP A 56 -1.96 -0.93 -9.74
CA ASP A 56 -1.33 0.39 -9.85
C ASP A 56 -1.11 1.05 -8.48
N ILE A 57 -2.13 1.00 -7.60
CA ILE A 57 -2.04 1.58 -6.25
C ILE A 57 -1.00 0.83 -5.40
N LEU A 58 -0.92 -0.49 -5.53
CA LEU A 58 0.03 -1.32 -4.79
C LEU A 58 1.47 -1.10 -5.28
N GLU A 59 1.66 -0.89 -6.57
CA GLU A 59 2.94 -0.49 -7.16
C GLU A 59 3.38 0.88 -6.64
N GLU A 60 2.50 1.88 -6.65
CA GLU A 60 2.78 3.21 -6.09
C GLU A 60 3.19 3.11 -4.60
N CYS A 61 2.51 2.24 -3.83
CA CYS A 61 2.87 2.01 -2.44
C CYS A 61 4.26 1.37 -2.27
N CYS A 62 4.65 0.46 -3.18
CA CYS A 62 6.00 -0.12 -3.18
C CYS A 62 7.05 0.95 -3.47
N ASP A 63 6.80 1.79 -4.47
CA ASP A 63 7.70 2.88 -4.86
C ASP A 63 7.92 3.86 -3.70
N LEU A 64 6.84 4.25 -3.01
CA LEU A 64 6.90 5.12 -1.83
C LEU A 64 7.71 4.49 -0.70
N TYR A 65 7.57 3.17 -0.48
CA TYR A 65 8.33 2.44 0.53
C TYR A 65 9.83 2.43 0.21
N GLU A 66 10.18 2.18 -1.05
CA GLU A 66 11.57 2.15 -1.52
C GLU A 66 12.21 3.55 -1.42
N GLN A 67 11.48 4.61 -1.78
CA GLN A 67 11.91 6.00 -1.61
C GLN A 67 12.13 6.37 -0.14
N ALA A 68 11.23 5.96 0.76
CA ALA A 68 11.36 6.22 2.19
C ALA A 68 12.61 5.53 2.78
N ASN A 69 12.90 4.30 2.37
CA ASN A 69 14.11 3.59 2.76
C ASN A 69 15.38 4.24 2.20
N ALA A 70 15.38 4.66 0.93
CA ALA A 70 16.49 5.35 0.31
C ALA A 70 16.82 6.67 1.03
N ASN A 71 15.80 7.48 1.34
CA ASN A 71 15.95 8.75 2.05
C ASN A 71 16.49 8.58 3.48
N THR A 72 16.15 7.46 4.15
CA THR A 72 16.68 7.12 5.46
C THR A 72 18.17 6.77 5.37
N SER A 73 18.58 6.05 4.33
CA SER A 73 19.99 5.67 4.11
C SER A 73 20.88 6.84 3.67
N SER A 74 20.35 7.85 2.98
CA SER A 74 21.10 9.05 2.55
C SER A 74 21.24 10.12 3.63
N SER A 75 20.48 10.01 4.73
CA SER A 75 20.51 10.94 5.86
C SER A 75 21.42 10.47 7.01
N SER A 76 22.14 9.36 6.84
CA SER A 76 23.04 8.73 7.82
C SER A 76 24.50 8.85 7.40
#